data_AF-A0A2L1GPP9-F1
#
_entry.id   AF-A0A2L1GPP9-F1
#
_cell.length_a   1.000
_cell.length_b   1.000
_cell.length_c   1.000
_cell.angle_alpha   90.00
_cell.angle_beta   90.00
_cell.angle_gamma   90.00
#
_symmetry.space_group_name_H-M   'P 1'
#
loop_
_entity.id
_entity.type
_entity.pdbx_description
1 polymer ?
#
loop_
_entity_poly.entity_id
_entity_poly.type
_entity_poly.pdbx_seq_one_letter_code
_entity_poly.pdbx_strand_id
1 'polypeptide(L)'
;MKKYIICLLLLIVTPTISIAEDKEFALEIKDTKMDFIKNGDFLTVYVVGKFINKQQYPIKDIVIESQFFDKNGDLIDVATEELYSNIVPANGEAAFKILTHATKNREVYTNYKINILSSTQEKPCVSKKSKLSDNAFTQMLGIWAPILFITVVFLWLTRKYAGKNSPQQRGFLLVEKQNELFAQQNAYLKSIAESIKNKQQ
;
A
#
# COMPACT_ATOMS: atom_id res chain seq x y z
N MET A 1 15.06 -63.52 28.97
CA MET A 1 15.38 -63.28 27.55
C MET A 1 14.18 -62.64 26.85
N LYS A 2 14.23 -61.33 26.58
CA LYS A 2 13.59 -60.67 25.43
C LYS A 2 14.04 -59.21 25.41
N LYS A 3 14.90 -58.90 24.44
CA LYS A 3 15.42 -57.59 24.07
C LYS A 3 14.27 -56.77 23.51
N TYR A 4 14.08 -55.51 23.92
CA TYR A 4 13.63 -54.46 23.01
C TYR A 4 14.21 -53.11 23.46
N ILE A 5 15.15 -52.68 22.62
CA ILE A 5 15.81 -51.38 22.56
C ILE A 5 14.72 -50.34 22.31
N ILE A 6 14.50 -49.45 23.28
CA ILE A 6 13.69 -48.26 23.09
C ILE A 6 14.58 -47.27 22.34
N CYS A 7 14.25 -47.11 21.06
CA CYS A 7 14.90 -46.23 20.12
C CYS A 7 14.74 -44.78 20.59
N LEU A 8 15.87 -44.17 20.93
CA LEU A 8 16.06 -42.77 21.23
C LEU A 8 15.59 -41.94 20.03
N LEU A 9 14.49 -41.21 20.20
CA LEU A 9 13.92 -40.28 19.23
C LEU A 9 14.79 -39.02 19.20
N LEU A 10 15.93 -39.10 18.50
CA LEU A 10 16.79 -37.97 18.16
C LEU A 10 16.11 -37.17 17.04
N LEU A 11 15.26 -36.23 17.45
CA LEU A 11 14.77 -35.13 16.62
C LEU A 11 15.96 -34.20 16.33
N ILE A 12 16.72 -34.55 15.29
CA ILE A 12 17.74 -33.66 14.72
C ILE A 12 16.97 -32.59 13.95
N VAL A 13 16.75 -31.45 14.61
CA VAL A 13 16.40 -30.20 13.95
C VAL A 13 17.59 -29.83 13.08
N THR A 14 17.53 -30.16 11.80
CA THR A 14 18.49 -29.64 10.83
C THR A 14 18.19 -28.15 10.64
N PRO A 15 19.14 -27.24 10.90
CA PRO A 15 18.98 -25.88 10.46
C PRO A 15 18.98 -25.92 8.93
N THR A 16 17.88 -25.48 8.32
CA THR A 16 17.83 -25.15 6.91
C THR A 16 18.82 -24.02 6.68
N ILE A 17 20.04 -24.38 6.27
CA ILE A 17 20.97 -23.44 5.66
C ILE A 17 20.28 -23.01 4.37
N SER A 18 19.59 -21.88 4.43
CA SER A 18 19.16 -21.17 3.24
C SER A 18 20.43 -20.71 2.55
N ILE A 19 20.88 -21.50 1.58
CA ILE A 19 21.90 -21.07 0.63
C ILE A 19 21.28 -19.85 -0.04
N ALA A 20 21.84 -18.67 0.27
CA ALA A 20 21.49 -17.45 -0.41
C ALA A 20 21.71 -17.70 -1.91
N GLU A 21 20.61 -17.69 -2.66
CA GLU A 21 20.60 -17.80 -4.10
C GLU A 21 21.54 -16.71 -4.62
N ASP A 22 22.68 -17.12 -5.17
CA ASP A 22 23.67 -16.24 -5.76
C ASP A 22 22.96 -15.59 -6.95
N LYS A 23 22.42 -14.38 -6.73
CA LYS A 23 21.71 -13.64 -7.75
C LYS A 23 22.74 -13.29 -8.81
N GLU A 24 22.78 -14.09 -9.86
CA GLU A 24 23.53 -13.79 -11.07
C GLU A 24 23.02 -12.44 -11.58
N PHE A 25 23.76 -11.38 -11.28
CA PHE A 25 23.38 -10.04 -11.66
C PHE A 25 23.39 -9.97 -13.18
N ALA A 26 22.22 -9.75 -13.76
CA ALA A 26 21.95 -9.69 -15.19
C ALA A 26 22.69 -8.58 -15.96
N LEU A 27 23.53 -7.80 -15.28
CA LEU A 27 24.23 -6.62 -15.77
C LEU A 27 25.74 -6.87 -15.76
N GLU A 28 26.37 -6.64 -16.89
CA GLU A 28 27.83 -6.62 -17.00
C GLU A 28 28.34 -5.18 -16.99
N ILE A 29 29.50 -4.94 -16.40
CA ILE A 29 30.18 -3.65 -16.44
C ILE A 29 31.35 -3.74 -17.43
N LYS A 30 31.45 -2.77 -18.35
CA LYS A 30 32.56 -2.65 -19.31
C LYS A 30 33.04 -1.20 -19.43
N ASP A 31 34.18 -1.04 -20.11
CA ASP A 31 34.77 0.25 -20.50
C ASP A 31 34.95 1.21 -19.31
N THR A 32 35.42 0.68 -18.18
CA THR A 32 35.58 1.48 -16.97
C THR A 32 36.85 2.31 -17.01
N LYS A 33 36.76 3.55 -16.55
CA LYS A 33 37.89 4.46 -16.40
C LYS A 33 37.76 5.26 -15.11
N MET A 34 38.81 5.22 -14.29
CA MET A 34 38.99 6.10 -13.15
C MET A 34 39.79 7.34 -13.55
N ASP A 35 39.39 8.51 -13.07
CA ASP A 35 40.11 9.76 -13.27
C ASP A 35 39.83 10.73 -12.12
N PHE A 36 40.52 11.87 -12.10
CA PHE A 36 40.51 12.81 -10.98
C PHE A 36 40.26 14.24 -11.45
N ILE A 37 39.45 14.98 -10.71
CA ILE A 37 39.25 16.42 -10.87
C ILE A 37 39.66 17.10 -9.56
N LYS A 38 40.53 18.11 -9.66
CA LYS A 38 40.90 18.97 -8.53
C LYS A 38 40.08 20.25 -8.58
N ASN A 39 39.23 20.46 -7.57
CA ASN A 39 38.40 21.65 -7.41
C ASN A 39 38.84 22.39 -6.15
N GLY A 40 39.76 23.35 -6.29
CA GLY A 40 40.38 24.03 -5.17
C GLY A 40 41.20 23.07 -4.31
N ASP A 41 40.86 22.99 -3.02
CA ASP A 41 41.53 22.12 -2.04
C ASP A 41 41.00 20.68 -2.06
N PHE A 42 39.88 20.43 -2.74
CA PHE A 42 39.28 19.10 -2.79
C PHE A 42 39.71 18.33 -4.05
N LEU A 43 40.19 17.11 -3.84
CA LEU A 43 40.39 16.14 -4.90
C LEU A 43 39.13 15.27 -5.01
N THR A 44 38.53 15.21 -6.20
CA THR A 44 37.40 14.34 -6.48
C THR A 44 37.88 13.22 -7.38
N VAL A 45 37.66 11.97 -6.97
CA VAL A 45 37.84 10.81 -7.82
C VAL A 45 36.50 10.47 -8.44
N TYR A 46 36.51 10.14 -9.73
CA TYR A 46 35.32 9.66 -10.41
C TYR A 46 35.65 8.45 -11.27
N VAL A 47 34.67 7.56 -11.38
CA VAL A 47 34.74 6.40 -12.26
C VAL A 47 33.58 6.48 -13.23
N VAL A 48 33.89 6.38 -14.51
CA VAL A 48 32.91 6.23 -15.59
C VAL A 48 32.97 4.82 -16.14
N GLY A 49 31.85 4.33 -16.63
CA GLY A 49 31.79 3.03 -17.30
C GLY A 49 30.47 2.84 -18.02
N LYS A 50 30.28 1.64 -18.57
CA LYS A 50 29.05 1.22 -19.22
C LYS A 50 28.48 -0.03 -18.57
N PHE A 51 27.18 -0.02 -18.33
CA PHE A 51 26.41 -1.22 -18.09
C PHE A 51 26.00 -1.85 -19.43
N ILE A 52 26.03 -3.17 -19.49
CA ILE A 52 25.52 -3.97 -20.59
C ILE A 52 24.47 -4.90 -20.05
N ASN A 53 23.25 -4.77 -20.56
CA ASN A 53 22.13 -5.63 -20.24
C ASN A 53 21.94 -6.65 -21.35
N LYS A 54 22.20 -7.94 -21.06
CA LYS A 54 21.99 -9.05 -22.00
C LYS A 54 20.59 -9.68 -21.89
N GLN A 55 19.72 -9.09 -21.08
CA GLN A 55 18.39 -9.62 -20.84
C GLN A 55 17.35 -9.01 -21.79
N GLN A 56 16.22 -9.71 -21.87
CA GLN A 56 15.06 -9.32 -22.68
C GLN A 56 14.28 -8.11 -22.13
N TYR A 57 14.47 -7.76 -20.85
CA TYR A 57 13.74 -6.67 -20.21
C TYR A 57 14.69 -5.58 -19.70
N PRO A 58 14.25 -4.32 -19.69
CA PRO A 58 15.05 -3.23 -19.16
C PRO A 58 15.31 -3.40 -17.67
N ILE A 59 16.44 -2.84 -17.21
CA ILE A 59 16.87 -2.90 -15.81
C ILE A 59 16.97 -1.48 -15.26
N LYS A 60 16.46 -1.28 -14.05
CA LYS A 60 16.40 -0.01 -13.33
C LYS A 60 16.77 -0.21 -11.85
N ASP A 61 16.73 0.88 -11.08
CA ASP A 61 17.00 0.89 -9.63
C ASP A 61 18.37 0.24 -9.32
N ILE A 62 19.40 0.66 -10.05
CA ILE A 62 20.74 0.06 -9.98
C ILE A 62 21.51 0.73 -8.84
N VAL A 63 21.95 -0.07 -7.86
CA VAL A 63 22.91 0.35 -6.83
C VAL A 63 24.28 -0.18 -7.20
N ILE A 64 25.27 0.71 -7.29
CA ILE A 64 26.68 0.34 -7.48
C ILE A 64 27.54 0.78 -6.31
N GLU A 65 28.63 0.04 -6.13
CA GLU A 65 29.69 0.35 -5.20
C GLU A 65 31.02 0.41 -5.95
N SER A 66 31.76 1.51 -5.79
CA SER A 66 33.14 1.64 -6.26
C SER A 66 34.08 1.58 -5.06
N GLN A 67 34.96 0.58 -5.06
CA GLN A 67 36.02 0.37 -4.08
C GLN A 67 37.35 0.82 -4.68
N PHE A 68 38.14 1.58 -3.93
CA PHE A 68 39.42 2.12 -4.36
C PHE A 68 40.56 1.56 -3.52
N PHE A 69 41.65 1.13 -4.16
CA PHE A 69 42.73 0.40 -3.51
C PHE A 69 44.10 1.06 -3.70
N ASP A 70 44.96 0.88 -2.71
CA ASP A 70 46.36 1.30 -2.78
C ASP A 70 47.26 0.29 -3.51
N LYS A 71 48.58 0.53 -3.48
CA LYS A 71 49.58 -0.36 -4.08
C LYS A 71 49.72 -1.70 -3.38
N ASN A 72 49.36 -1.76 -2.09
CA ASN A 72 49.41 -2.98 -1.28
C ASN A 72 48.13 -3.81 -1.43
N GLY A 73 47.09 -3.23 -2.04
CA GLY A 73 45.76 -3.84 -2.18
C GLY A 73 44.84 -3.50 -1.02
N ASP A 74 45.21 -2.55 -0.16
CA ASP A 74 44.38 -2.09 0.95
C ASP A 74 43.27 -1.16 0.43
N LEU A 75 42.08 -1.33 0.98
CA LEU A 75 40.92 -0.49 0.66
C LEU A 75 41.12 0.92 1.25
N ILE A 76 41.18 1.93 0.38
CA ILE A 76 41.36 3.34 0.75
C ILE A 76 40.01 4.03 0.94
N ASP A 77 39.17 3.94 -0.08
CA ASP A 77 37.89 4.65 -0.16
C ASP A 77 36.82 3.76 -0.78
N VAL A 78 35.56 4.05 -0.43
CA VAL A 78 34.37 3.43 -1.00
C VAL A 78 33.36 4.52 -1.35
N ALA A 79 32.70 4.35 -2.49
CA ALA A 79 31.56 5.16 -2.87
C ALA A 79 30.41 4.24 -3.26
N THR A 80 29.24 4.43 -2.65
CA THR A 80 28.01 3.72 -3.01
C THR A 80 27.03 4.72 -3.56
N GLU A 81 26.53 4.47 -4.77
CA GLU A 81 25.61 5.37 -5.44
C GLU A 81 24.42 4.61 -6.04
N GLU A 82 23.27 5.27 -5.95
CA GLU A 82 21.96 4.77 -6.32
C GLU A 82 21.54 5.48 -7.62
N LEU A 83 21.61 4.76 -8.75
CA LEU A 83 21.48 5.34 -10.09
C LEU A 83 20.02 5.37 -10.55
N TYR A 84 19.16 6.06 -9.80
CA TYR A 84 17.70 6.06 -9.96
C TYR A 84 17.19 6.40 -11.37
N SER A 85 17.88 7.30 -12.08
CA SER A 85 17.48 7.71 -13.45
C SER A 85 18.14 6.88 -14.55
N ASN A 86 18.99 5.93 -14.20
CA ASN A 86 19.75 5.15 -15.15
C ASN A 86 19.02 3.85 -15.49
N ILE A 87 18.34 3.85 -16.63
CA ILE A 87 17.64 2.68 -17.16
C ILE A 87 18.51 2.06 -18.24
N VAL A 88 18.89 0.80 -18.04
CA VAL A 88 19.65 0.04 -19.03
C VAL A 88 18.65 -0.72 -19.91
N PRO A 89 18.49 -0.34 -21.19
CA PRO A 89 17.52 -0.98 -22.07
C PRO A 89 17.80 -2.47 -22.26
N ALA A 90 16.77 -3.23 -22.62
CA ALA A 90 16.93 -4.64 -22.98
C ALA A 90 17.93 -4.80 -24.13
N ASN A 91 18.85 -5.75 -24.02
CA ASN A 91 19.90 -6.01 -25.02
C ASN A 91 20.71 -4.76 -25.42
N GLY A 92 20.87 -3.80 -24.51
CA GLY A 92 21.55 -2.55 -24.77
C GLY A 92 22.52 -2.15 -23.68
N GLU A 93 23.02 -0.92 -23.80
CA GLU A 93 24.01 -0.34 -22.90
C GLU A 93 23.58 1.02 -22.36
N ALA A 94 24.04 1.35 -21.16
CA ALA A 94 23.91 2.69 -20.60
C ALA A 94 25.19 3.09 -19.85
N ALA A 95 25.58 4.36 -19.97
CA ALA A 95 26.76 4.87 -19.26
C ALA A 95 26.41 5.24 -17.81
N PHE A 96 27.38 5.11 -16.91
CA PHE A 96 27.28 5.62 -15.55
C PHE A 96 28.53 6.41 -15.17
N LYS A 97 28.36 7.25 -14.16
CA LYS A 97 29.44 7.97 -13.51
C LYS A 97 29.18 7.96 -12.01
N ILE A 98 30.16 7.54 -11.23
CA ILE A 98 30.18 7.68 -9.77
C ILE A 98 31.25 8.69 -9.40
N LEU A 99 30.95 9.57 -8.45
CA LEU A 99 31.89 10.58 -7.95
C LEU A 99 31.99 10.48 -6.44
N THR A 100 33.21 10.64 -5.92
CA THR A 100 33.42 10.79 -4.48
C THR A 100 34.62 11.68 -4.19
N HIS A 101 34.66 12.23 -2.99
CA HIS A 101 35.83 12.97 -2.51
C HIS A 101 36.94 11.99 -2.15
N ALA A 102 38.14 12.26 -2.65
CA ALA A 102 39.31 11.46 -2.36
C ALA A 102 39.86 11.79 -0.97
N THR A 103 40.02 10.79 -0.12
CA THR A 103 40.61 10.94 1.23
C THR A 103 42.15 11.02 1.19
N LYS A 104 42.77 10.58 0.09
CA LYS A 104 44.23 10.57 -0.12
C LYS A 104 44.62 11.38 -1.35
N ASN A 105 45.93 11.60 -1.50
CA ASN A 105 46.47 12.17 -2.73
C ASN A 105 46.35 11.19 -3.90
N ARG A 106 46.32 11.72 -5.12
CA ARG A 106 46.11 10.95 -6.35
C ARG A 106 47.09 9.78 -6.50
N GLU A 107 48.34 9.94 -6.08
CA GLU A 107 49.42 8.96 -6.28
C GLU A 107 49.23 7.67 -5.46
N VAL A 108 48.32 7.69 -4.49
CA VAL A 108 48.01 6.53 -3.64
C VAL A 108 47.05 5.57 -4.33
N TYR A 109 46.11 6.10 -5.12
CA TYR A 109 45.09 5.30 -5.82
C TYR A 109 45.73 4.53 -6.97
N THR A 110 45.76 3.20 -6.86
CA THR A 110 46.43 2.33 -7.83
C THR A 110 45.42 1.48 -8.59
N ASN A 111 44.41 0.97 -7.90
CA ASN A 111 43.40 0.11 -8.49
C ASN A 111 42.00 0.48 -7.99
N TYR A 112 40.97 0.01 -8.70
CA TYR A 112 39.59 0.17 -8.31
C TYR A 112 38.78 -1.06 -8.72
N LYS A 113 37.68 -1.30 -8.02
CA LYS A 113 36.72 -2.37 -8.32
C LYS A 113 35.32 -1.79 -8.25
N ILE A 114 34.47 -2.20 -9.19
CA ILE A 114 33.06 -1.80 -9.21
C ILE A 114 32.22 -3.05 -8.99
N ASN A 115 31.31 -2.98 -8.02
CA ASN A 115 30.36 -4.03 -7.70
C ASN A 115 28.93 -3.52 -7.96
N ILE A 116 28.07 -4.39 -8.47
CA ILE A 116 26.63 -4.14 -8.52
C ILE A 116 26.05 -4.73 -7.25
N LEU A 117 25.47 -3.90 -6.39
CA LEU A 117 24.86 -4.36 -5.13
C LEU A 117 23.42 -4.80 -5.35
N SER A 118 22.68 -4.07 -6.18
CA SER A 118 21.30 -4.40 -6.53
C SER A 118 20.91 -3.85 -7.89
N SER A 119 19.91 -4.47 -8.50
CA SER A 119 19.23 -3.99 -9.70
C SER A 119 17.87 -4.66 -9.83
N THR A 120 16.92 -3.97 -10.45
CA THR A 120 15.55 -4.47 -10.65
C THR A 120 15.24 -4.58 -12.12
N GLN A 121 14.87 -5.79 -12.56
CA GLN A 121 14.39 -6.01 -13.91
C GLN A 121 12.90 -5.68 -14.03
N GLU A 122 12.54 -4.80 -14.96
CA GLU A 122 11.16 -4.43 -15.24
C GLU A 122 10.51 -5.48 -16.15
N LYS A 123 10.15 -6.62 -15.55
CA LYS A 123 9.33 -7.63 -16.22
C LYS A 123 7.91 -7.05 -16.39
N PRO A 124 7.28 -7.21 -17.56
CA PRO A 124 5.88 -6.85 -17.71
C PRO A 124 5.09 -7.59 -16.64
N CYS A 125 4.26 -6.86 -15.89
CA CYS A 125 3.39 -7.46 -14.90
C CYS A 125 2.57 -8.51 -15.65
N VAL A 126 2.78 -9.80 -15.34
CA VAL A 126 1.83 -10.82 -15.76
C VAL A 126 0.53 -10.40 -15.08
N SER A 127 -0.36 -9.76 -15.83
CA SER A 127 -1.69 -9.50 -15.33
C SER A 127 -2.19 -10.89 -14.96
N LYS A 128 -2.28 -11.19 -13.67
CA LYS A 128 -3.11 -12.30 -13.24
C LYS A 128 -4.46 -11.90 -13.79
N LYS A 129 -4.85 -12.47 -14.94
CA LYS A 129 -6.24 -12.42 -15.39
C LYS A 129 -6.98 -12.92 -14.17
N SER A 130 -7.60 -12.01 -13.43
CA SER A 130 -8.38 -12.39 -12.29
C SER A 130 -9.36 -13.38 -12.88
N LYS A 131 -9.37 -14.61 -12.37
CA LYS A 131 -10.44 -15.57 -12.67
C LYS A 131 -11.73 -15.10 -11.98
N LEU A 132 -12.05 -13.81 -12.07
CA LEU A 132 -13.37 -13.27 -11.82
C LEU A 132 -14.13 -13.52 -13.11
N SER A 133 -14.66 -14.73 -13.19
CA SER A 133 -15.50 -15.23 -14.27
C SER A 133 -16.59 -14.23 -14.67
N ASP A 134 -16.37 -13.58 -15.81
CA ASP A 134 -17.22 -13.30 -16.98
C ASP A 134 -18.72 -12.95 -16.88
N ASN A 135 -19.34 -12.85 -15.72
CA ASN A 135 -20.72 -12.36 -15.65
C ASN A 135 -20.80 -11.05 -14.86
N ALA A 136 -20.70 -9.92 -15.59
CA ALA A 136 -20.98 -8.60 -15.05
C ALA A 136 -22.31 -8.55 -14.26
N PHE A 137 -23.29 -9.37 -14.66
CA PHE A 137 -24.57 -9.52 -13.98
C PHE A 137 -24.47 -10.16 -12.58
N THR A 138 -23.59 -11.13 -12.35
CA THR A 138 -23.45 -11.75 -11.01
C THR A 138 -22.71 -10.83 -10.04
N GLN A 139 -21.73 -10.05 -10.53
CA GLN A 139 -21.08 -9.01 -9.74
C GLN A 139 -22.06 -7.88 -9.39
N MET A 140 -22.88 -7.46 -10.36
CA MET A 140 -23.93 -6.46 -10.15
C MET A 140 -24.97 -6.95 -9.13
N LEU A 141 -25.45 -8.19 -9.24
CA LEU A 141 -26.40 -8.75 -8.28
C LEU A 141 -25.81 -8.90 -6.87
N GLY A 142 -24.53 -9.27 -6.76
CA GLY A 142 -23.85 -9.36 -5.46
C GLY A 142 -23.80 -8.01 -4.73
N ILE A 143 -23.55 -6.92 -5.45
CA ILE A 143 -23.47 -5.56 -4.89
C ILE A 143 -24.85 -5.02 -4.53
N TRP A 144 -25.89 -5.31 -5.32
CA TRP A 144 -27.23 -4.75 -5.13
C TRP A 144 -28.13 -5.59 -4.21
N ALA A 145 -27.82 -6.86 -3.96
CA ALA A 145 -28.62 -7.75 -3.12
C ALA A 145 -28.94 -7.19 -1.72
N PRO A 146 -28.00 -6.56 -0.98
CA PRO A 146 -28.31 -5.99 0.33
C PRO A 146 -29.34 -4.84 0.26
N ILE A 147 -29.24 -3.98 -0.75
CA ILE A 147 -30.16 -2.84 -0.95
C ILE A 147 -31.56 -3.35 -1.31
N LEU A 148 -31.65 -4.32 -2.20
CA LEU A 148 -32.92 -4.93 -2.58
C LEU A 148 -33.57 -5.66 -1.40
N PHE A 149 -32.78 -6.36 -0.58
CA PHE A 149 -33.29 -7.03 0.62
C PHE A 149 -33.89 -6.02 1.61
N ILE A 150 -33.18 -4.93 1.91
CA ILE A 150 -33.68 -3.87 2.79
C ILE A 150 -34.98 -3.26 2.22
N THR A 151 -35.02 -3.04 0.90
CA THR A 151 -36.20 -2.46 0.23
C THR A 151 -37.42 -3.37 0.37
N VAL A 152 -37.25 -4.68 0.18
CA VAL A 152 -38.34 -5.67 0.35
C VAL A 152 -38.82 -5.73 1.79
N VAL A 153 -37.90 -5.76 2.76
CA VAL A 153 -38.25 -5.76 4.19
C VAL A 153 -39.01 -4.48 4.56
N PHE A 154 -38.58 -3.32 4.07
CA PHE A 154 -39.23 -2.05 4.32
C PHE A 154 -40.65 -1.98 3.73
N LEU A 155 -40.83 -2.46 2.49
CA LEU A 155 -42.16 -2.56 1.87
C LEU A 155 -43.09 -3.53 2.62
N TRP A 156 -42.54 -4.62 3.15
CA TRP A 156 -43.30 -5.56 3.97
C TRP A 156 -43.73 -4.94 5.31
N LEU A 157 -42.82 -4.25 5.99
CA LEU A 157 -43.11 -3.55 7.25
C LEU A 157 -44.17 -2.46 7.05
N THR A 158 -44.02 -1.62 6.04
CA THR A 158 -45.01 -0.57 5.74
C THR A 158 -46.37 -1.18 5.44
N ARG A 159 -46.47 -2.26 4.64
CA ARG A 159 -47.75 -2.94 4.42
C ARG A 159 -48.34 -3.56 5.69
N LYS A 160 -47.51 -4.14 6.56
CA LYS A 160 -47.95 -4.79 7.79
C LYS A 160 -48.44 -3.79 8.84
N TYR A 161 -47.80 -2.63 8.93
CA TYR A 161 -48.06 -1.63 9.97
C TYR A 161 -48.87 -0.42 9.48
N ALA A 162 -49.05 -0.23 8.17
CA ALA A 162 -49.96 0.78 7.59
C ALA A 162 -51.42 0.31 7.58
N GLY A 163 -51.91 -0.16 8.73
CA GLY A 163 -53.32 -0.46 8.96
C GLY A 163 -54.02 0.63 9.78
N LYS A 164 -55.36 0.61 9.80
CA LYS A 164 -56.30 1.56 10.46
C LYS A 164 -56.21 1.65 12.00
N ASN A 165 -55.04 1.41 12.58
CA ASN A 165 -54.74 1.50 14.00
C ASN A 165 -53.32 2.05 14.23
N SER A 166 -52.75 2.74 13.25
CA SER A 166 -51.42 3.33 13.41
C SER A 166 -51.41 4.31 14.59
N PRO A 167 -50.31 4.39 15.35
CA PRO A 167 -50.19 5.35 16.45
C PRO A 167 -50.47 6.80 16.02
N GLN A 168 -50.17 7.12 14.76
CA GLN A 168 -50.41 8.43 14.16
C GLN A 168 -51.90 8.75 14.04
N GLN A 169 -52.72 7.80 13.59
CA GLN A 169 -54.18 7.98 13.48
C GLN A 169 -54.83 8.10 14.87
N ARG A 170 -54.35 7.31 15.84
CA ARG A 170 -54.79 7.43 17.24
C ARG A 170 -54.41 8.79 17.84
N GLY A 171 -53.22 9.29 17.55
CA GLY A 171 -52.80 10.63 17.94
C GLY A 171 -53.72 11.72 17.39
N PHE A 172 -54.09 11.65 16.11
CA PHE A 172 -55.01 12.60 15.50
C PHE A 172 -56.40 12.59 16.16
N LEU A 173 -56.96 11.40 16.39
CA LEU A 173 -58.26 11.24 17.06
C LEU A 173 -58.24 11.76 18.51
N LEU A 174 -57.14 11.55 19.23
CA LEU A 174 -57.00 12.06 20.60
C LEU A 174 -56.91 13.59 20.64
N VAL A 175 -56.20 14.20 19.68
CA VAL A 175 -56.13 15.67 19.55
C VAL A 175 -57.50 16.26 19.21
N GLU A 176 -58.23 15.63 18.30
CA GLU A 176 -59.60 16.03 17.96
C GLU A 176 -60.52 16.00 19.20
N LYS A 177 -60.47 14.92 19.98
CA LYS A 177 -61.20 14.80 21.25
C LYS A 177 -60.77 15.84 22.28
N GLN A 178 -59.48 16.16 22.35
CA GLN A 178 -58.97 17.18 23.25
C GLN A 178 -59.50 18.58 22.89
N ASN A 179 -59.57 18.90 21.60
CA ASN A 179 -60.14 20.16 21.11
C ASN A 179 -61.63 20.29 21.42
N GLU A 180 -62.41 19.21 21.28
CA GLU A 180 -63.83 19.19 21.68
C GLU A 180 -64.00 19.49 23.17
N LEU A 181 -63.19 18.87 24.04
CA LEU A 181 -63.25 19.11 25.48
C LEU A 181 -62.86 20.56 25.84
N PHE A 182 -61.85 21.13 25.18
CA PHE A 182 -61.50 22.54 25.38
C PHE A 182 -62.64 23.47 24.97
N ALA A 183 -63.35 23.16 23.87
CA ALA A 183 -64.51 23.94 23.46
C ALA A 183 -65.63 23.89 24.52
N GLN A 184 -65.89 22.72 25.11
CA GLN A 184 -66.88 22.56 26.18
C GLN A 184 -66.48 23.31 27.46
N GLN A 185 -65.21 23.20 27.88
CA GLN A 185 -64.71 23.92 29.05
C GLN A 185 -64.82 25.44 28.86
N ASN A 186 -64.47 25.94 27.68
CA ASN A 186 -64.61 27.36 27.35
C ASN A 186 -66.08 27.82 27.37
N ALA A 187 -67.01 27.01 26.88
CA ALA A 187 -68.44 27.31 26.95
C ALA A 187 -68.95 27.35 28.40
N TYR A 188 -68.53 26.40 29.23
CA TYR A 188 -68.89 26.35 30.65
C TYR A 188 -68.30 27.52 31.46
N LEU A 189 -67.05 27.92 31.19
CA LEU A 189 -66.45 29.10 31.80
C LEU A 189 -67.18 30.38 31.42
N LYS A 190 -67.62 30.50 30.17
CA LYS A 190 -68.46 31.63 29.73
C LYS A 190 -69.79 31.68 30.49
N SER A 191 -70.48 30.55 30.64
CA SER A 191 -71.76 30.54 31.37
C SER A 191 -71.58 30.86 32.86
N ILE A 192 -70.49 30.40 33.50
CA ILE A 192 -70.14 30.82 34.86
C ILE A 192 -69.89 32.33 34.90
N ALA A 193 -69.06 32.87 34.00
CA ALA A 193 -68.75 34.30 33.97
C ALA A 193 -70.00 35.16 33.79
N GLU A 194 -70.93 34.76 32.91
CA GLU A 194 -72.23 35.41 32.73
C GLU A 194 -73.11 35.33 33.99
N SER A 195 -73.15 34.16 34.66
CA SER A 195 -73.91 33.99 35.90
C SER A 195 -73.39 34.85 37.05
N ILE A 196 -72.06 35.07 37.12
CA ILE A 196 -71.44 35.95 38.11
C ILE A 196 -71.76 37.42 37.78
N LYS A 197 -71.66 37.81 36.51
CA LYS A 197 -71.99 39.16 36.05
C LYS A 197 -73.44 39.53 36.36
N ASN A 198 -74.38 38.61 36.11
CA ASN A 198 -75.80 38.82 36.38
C ASN A 198 -76.13 38.87 37.88
N LYS A 199 -75.30 38.29 38.77
CA LYS A 199 -75.45 38.42 40.23
C LYS A 199 -74.91 39.73 40.80
N GLN A 200 -74.11 40.47 40.03
CA GLN A 200 -73.52 41.75 40.44
C GLN A 200 -74.35 42.97 39.99
N GLN A 201 -75.44 42.75 39.25
CA GLN A 201 -76.46 43.75 38.89
C GLN A 201 -77.69 43.58 39.78
#